data_AF-A0A2G0WKT1-F1
#
_entry.id   AF-A0A2G0WKT1-F1
#
_cell.length_a   1.000
_cell.length_b   1.000
_cell.length_c   1.000
_cell.angle_alpha   90.00
_cell.angle_beta   90.00
_cell.angle_gamma   90.00
#
_symmetry.space_group_name_H-M   'P 1'
#
loop_
_entity.id
_entity.type
_entity.pdbx_description
1 polymer ?
#
loop_
_entity_poly.entity_id
_entity_poly.type
_entity_poly.pdbx_seq_one_letter_code
_entity_poly.pdbx_strand_id
1 'polypeptide(L)'
;MKTPDYNHPISITSCKGSVSVIFKETLLARSDHALLLEEAKYPPVIYIPRSDIRIEHYVRTEHQTHCPYKGDANYFSLDIHGLRIPNAVWTYEHPYRAVAKLRDHVAFYPERVTFVTQIPHD
;
A
#
# COMPACT_ATOMS: atom_id res chain seq x y z
N MET A 1 15.28 -6.35 -14.03
CA MET A 1 13.83 -6.56 -13.84
C MET A 1 13.46 -8.01 -14.14
N LYS A 2 12.54 -8.58 -13.39
CA LYS A 2 11.90 -9.88 -13.65
C LYS A 2 10.45 -9.64 -14.05
N THR A 3 9.92 -10.50 -14.90
CA THR A 3 8.50 -10.50 -15.28
C THR A 3 7.80 -11.57 -14.43
N PRO A 4 6.63 -11.27 -13.82
CA PRO A 4 5.83 -12.29 -13.16
C PRO A 4 5.48 -13.42 -14.13
N ASP A 5 5.59 -14.66 -13.68
CA ASP A 5 5.32 -15.86 -14.47
C ASP A 5 4.59 -16.91 -13.61
N TYR A 6 4.43 -18.13 -14.13
CA TYR A 6 3.76 -19.21 -13.39
C TYR A 6 4.48 -19.60 -12.08
N ASN A 7 5.80 -19.44 -12.01
CA ASN A 7 6.57 -19.76 -10.81
C ASN A 7 6.54 -18.62 -9.78
N HIS A 8 6.21 -17.39 -10.22
CA HIS A 8 6.06 -16.22 -9.36
C HIS A 8 4.89 -15.33 -9.84
N PRO A 9 3.63 -15.75 -9.63
CA PRO A 9 2.48 -15.01 -10.11
C PRO A 9 2.25 -13.75 -9.28
N ILE A 10 1.87 -12.66 -9.95
CA ILE A 10 1.40 -11.42 -9.32
C ILE A 10 0.06 -11.06 -9.94
N SER A 11 -0.98 -10.92 -9.12
CA SER A 11 -2.30 -10.42 -9.51
C SER A 11 -2.57 -9.08 -8.82
N ILE A 12 -3.28 -8.18 -9.52
CA ILE A 12 -3.74 -6.91 -8.95
C ILE A 12 -5.21 -6.72 -9.34
N THR A 13 -6.07 -6.78 -8.34
CA THR A 13 -7.53 -6.64 -8.46
C THR A 13 -8.03 -5.47 -7.61
N SER A 14 -9.24 -4.98 -7.88
CA SER A 14 -9.87 -3.96 -7.01
C SER A 14 -10.45 -4.63 -5.76
N CYS A 15 -10.26 -4.01 -4.60
CA CYS A 15 -10.92 -4.43 -3.38
C CYS A 15 -12.44 -4.27 -3.52
N LYS A 16 -13.22 -5.18 -2.90
CA LYS A 16 -14.67 -5.03 -2.81
C LYS A 16 -15.01 -4.13 -1.63
N GLY A 17 -15.73 -3.05 -1.90
CA GLY A 17 -16.15 -2.09 -0.89
C GLY A 17 -15.05 -1.13 -0.45
N SER A 18 -15.32 -0.41 0.63
CA SER A 18 -14.43 0.63 1.15
C SER A 18 -13.37 0.05 2.07
N VAL A 19 -12.14 0.57 1.99
CA VAL A 19 -11.03 0.25 2.89
C VAL A 19 -10.66 1.51 3.65
N SER A 20 -10.63 1.41 4.97
CA SER A 20 -10.07 2.42 5.86
C SER A 20 -8.79 1.91 6.53
N VAL A 21 -7.79 2.77 6.63
CA VAL A 21 -6.54 2.51 7.35
C VAL A 21 -6.48 3.43 8.55
N ILE A 22 -6.36 2.84 9.73
CA ILE A 22 -6.46 3.55 11.01
C ILE A 22 -5.20 3.25 11.82
N PHE A 23 -4.69 4.26 12.51
CA PHE A 23 -3.71 4.06 13.58
C PHE A 23 -4.26 4.64 14.88
N LYS A 24 -4.47 3.79 15.87
CA LYS A 24 -5.22 4.12 17.10
C LYS A 24 -6.62 4.66 16.75
N GLU A 25 -6.84 5.96 16.93
CA GLU A 25 -8.11 6.65 16.64
C GLU A 25 -8.00 7.59 15.43
N THR A 26 -6.82 7.65 14.79
CA THR A 26 -6.54 8.54 13.66
C THR A 26 -6.77 7.80 12.34
N LEU A 27 -7.67 8.33 11.51
CA LEU A 27 -7.87 7.86 10.14
C LEU A 27 -6.72 8.32 9.26
N LEU A 28 -5.96 7.39 8.69
CA LEU A 28 -4.83 7.66 7.80
C LEU A 28 -5.24 7.66 6.34
N ALA A 29 -6.18 6.80 5.96
CA ALA A 29 -6.72 6.75 4.61
C ALA A 29 -8.12 6.13 4.59
N ARG A 30 -8.94 6.51 3.61
CA ARG A 30 -10.20 5.83 3.29
C ARG A 30 -10.43 5.85 1.79
N SER A 31 -10.62 4.69 1.19
CA SER A 31 -10.73 4.55 -0.26
C SER A 31 -11.76 3.50 -0.67
N ASP A 32 -12.54 3.82 -1.70
CA ASP A 32 -13.40 2.86 -2.43
C ASP A 32 -12.70 2.31 -3.68
N HIS A 33 -11.45 2.72 -3.93
CA HIS A 33 -10.66 2.40 -5.11
C HIS A 33 -9.37 1.65 -4.75
N ALA A 34 -9.32 1.06 -3.55
CA ALA A 34 -8.19 0.27 -3.10
C ALA A 34 -7.93 -0.93 -4.02
N LEU A 35 -6.66 -1.29 -4.17
CA LEU A 35 -6.23 -2.46 -4.93
C LEU A 35 -5.73 -3.55 -3.99
N LEU A 36 -6.06 -4.79 -4.29
CA LEU A 36 -5.51 -5.99 -3.66
C LEU A 36 -4.41 -6.55 -4.56
N LEU A 37 -3.21 -6.70 -4.02
CA LEU A 37 -2.10 -7.40 -4.65
C LEU A 37 -1.92 -8.76 -4.00
N GLU A 38 -1.93 -9.82 -4.81
CA GLU A 38 -1.53 -11.15 -4.37
C GLU A 38 -0.26 -11.55 -5.12
N GLU A 39 0.71 -12.12 -4.40
CA GLU A 39 2.00 -12.49 -4.95
C GLU A 39 2.41 -13.86 -4.44
N ALA A 40 2.47 -14.84 -5.36
CA ALA A 40 2.87 -16.20 -5.07
C ALA A 40 2.21 -16.76 -3.79
N LYS A 41 2.98 -16.90 -2.70
CA LYS A 41 2.53 -17.40 -1.39
C LYS A 41 2.57 -16.34 -0.30
N TYR A 42 2.89 -15.09 -0.64
CA TYR A 42 2.94 -14.00 0.33
C TYR A 42 1.52 -13.58 0.73
N PRO A 43 1.33 -13.08 1.97
CA PRO A 43 0.08 -12.47 2.37
C PRO A 43 -0.33 -11.36 1.40
N PRO A 44 -1.64 -11.20 1.11
CA PRO A 44 -2.11 -10.16 0.22
C PRO A 44 -1.82 -8.77 0.79
N VAL A 45 -1.56 -7.82 -0.11
CA VAL A 45 -1.22 -6.44 0.24
C VAL A 45 -2.28 -5.50 -0.33
N ILE A 46 -2.83 -4.64 0.52
CA ILE A 46 -3.76 -3.59 0.10
C ILE A 46 -2.98 -2.33 -0.26
N TYR A 47 -3.23 -1.81 -1.46
CA TYR A 47 -2.71 -0.56 -1.98
C TYR A 47 -3.83 0.47 -2.02
N ILE A 48 -3.62 1.60 -1.35
CA ILE A 48 -4.54 2.74 -1.31
C ILE A 48 -4.04 3.82 -2.26
N PRO A 49 -4.88 4.41 -3.13
CA PRO A 49 -4.50 5.56 -3.94
C PRO A 49 -3.97 6.70 -3.07
N ARG A 50 -2.90 7.36 -3.51
CA ARG A 50 -2.32 8.52 -2.80
C ARG A 50 -3.28 9.70 -2.70
N SER A 51 -4.30 9.78 -3.56
CA SER A 51 -5.37 10.78 -3.45
C SER A 51 -6.25 10.59 -2.22
N ASP A 52 -6.28 9.38 -1.65
CA ASP A 52 -7.25 8.96 -0.65
C ASP A 52 -6.64 8.91 0.77
N ILE A 53 -5.37 9.31 0.90
CA ILE A 53 -4.65 9.37 2.17
C ILE A 53 -4.71 10.77 2.79
N ARG A 54 -4.59 10.84 4.11
CA ARG A 54 -4.41 12.06 4.90
C ARG A 54 -2.93 12.44 4.92
N ILE A 55 -2.48 13.07 3.84
CA ILE A 55 -1.06 13.34 3.53
C ILE A 55 -0.32 14.06 4.66
N GLU A 56 -1.03 14.84 5.49
CA GLU A 56 -0.50 15.54 6.66
C GLU A 56 0.20 14.61 7.68
N HIS A 57 -0.13 13.31 7.68
CA HIS A 57 0.50 12.32 8.54
C HIS A 57 1.71 11.63 7.92
N TYR A 58 2.06 11.91 6.67
CA TYR A 58 3.06 11.15 5.90
C TYR A 58 4.30 11.98 5.67
N VAL A 59 5.45 11.43 6.05
CA VAL A 59 6.75 12.09 5.88
C VAL A 59 7.66 11.19 5.06
N ARG A 60 8.09 11.66 3.89
CA ARG A 60 9.03 10.95 3.02
C ARG A 60 10.32 10.66 3.77
N THR A 61 10.89 9.48 3.54
CA THR A 61 12.20 9.10 4.07
C THR A 61 13.19 8.84 2.95
N GLU A 62 14.48 8.78 3.30
CA GLU A 62 15.55 8.35 2.40
C GLU A 62 15.62 6.82 2.26
N HIS A 63 14.78 6.08 2.98
CA HIS A 63 14.78 4.62 2.92
C HIS A 63 14.17 4.14 1.61
N GLN A 64 14.88 3.23 0.95
CA GLN A 64 14.47 2.60 -0.30
C GLN A 64 14.88 1.13 -0.29
N THR A 65 14.06 0.28 -0.89
CA THR A 65 14.38 -1.13 -1.15
C THR A 65 14.11 -1.46 -2.61
N HIS A 66 14.83 -2.45 -3.15
CA HIS A 66 14.67 -2.88 -4.53
C HIS A 66 13.95 -4.22 -4.62
N CYS A 67 12.86 -4.28 -5.38
CA CYS A 67 12.16 -5.50 -5.72
C CYS A 67 12.38 -5.86 -7.20
N PRO A 68 12.90 -7.06 -7.53
CA PRO A 68 13.16 -7.43 -8.91
C PRO A 68 11.90 -7.47 -9.79
N TYR A 69 10.70 -7.63 -9.22
CA TYR A 69 9.42 -7.69 -9.94
C TYR A 69 8.66 -6.36 -9.99
N LYS A 70 8.91 -5.46 -9.02
CA LYS A 70 8.10 -4.24 -8.86
C LYS A 70 8.86 -2.94 -9.08
N GLY A 71 10.19 -2.97 -8.99
CA GLY A 71 11.03 -1.78 -9.06
C GLY A 71 11.44 -1.32 -7.66
N ASP A 72 11.68 -0.02 -7.52
CA ASP A 72 12.12 0.59 -6.28
C ASP A 72 10.93 0.97 -5.39
N ALA A 73 10.94 0.48 -4.16
CA ALA A 73 10.00 0.86 -3.13
C ALA A 73 10.55 2.04 -2.34
N ASN A 74 9.83 3.16 -2.34
CA ASN A 74 10.12 4.32 -1.50
C ASN A 74 9.24 4.31 -0.26
N TYR A 75 9.76 4.84 0.85
CA TYR A 75 9.09 4.74 2.14
C TYR A 75 8.66 6.10 2.69
N PHE A 76 7.58 6.07 3.46
CA PHE A 76 7.14 7.16 4.32
C PHE A 76 7.08 6.66 5.76
N SER A 77 7.47 7.53 6.68
CA SER A 77 7.08 7.40 8.08
C SER A 77 5.71 8.04 8.30
N LEU A 78 5.01 7.55 9.32
CA LEU A 78 3.83 8.23 9.83
C LEU A 78 4.21 9.13 11.01
N ASP A 79 3.66 10.34 11.04
CA ASP A 79 3.79 11.29 12.14
C ASP A 79 2.40 11.71 12.61
N ILE A 80 2.01 11.21 13.79
CA ILE A 80 0.64 11.30 14.29
C ILE A 80 0.70 11.77 15.73
N HIS A 81 0.33 13.03 15.96
CA HIS A 81 0.32 13.64 17.30
C HIS A 81 1.67 13.52 18.04
N GLY A 82 2.79 13.67 17.32
CA GLY A 82 4.15 13.55 17.87
C GLY A 82 4.67 12.12 18.02
N LEU A 83 3.87 11.11 17.66
CA LEU A 83 4.32 9.73 17.57
C LEU A 83 4.78 9.40 16.15
N ARG A 84 6.07 9.10 16.03
CA ARG A 84 6.71 8.69 14.77
C ARG A 84 6.66 7.18 14.60
N ILE A 85 6.14 6.72 13.46
CA ILE A 85 6.20 5.31 13.03
C ILE A 85 7.12 5.21 11.81
N PRO A 86 8.39 4.81 11.98
CA PRO A 86 9.40 4.93 10.93
C PRO A 86 9.18 3.95 9.78
N ASN A 87 9.15 4.40 8.52
CA ASN A 87 9.02 3.55 7.33
C ASN A 87 7.80 2.61 7.38
N ALA A 88 6.65 3.09 7.89
CA ALA A 88 5.44 2.31 8.05
C ALA A 88 4.65 2.09 6.75
N VAL A 89 4.99 2.87 5.73
CA VAL A 89 4.28 2.94 4.46
C VAL A 89 5.30 2.86 3.33
N TRP A 90 4.97 2.14 2.26
CA TRP A 90 5.78 2.13 1.04
C TRP A 90 4.95 2.41 -0.19
N THR A 91 5.62 2.84 -1.26
CA THR A 91 5.04 3.08 -2.58
C THR A 91 6.02 2.66 -3.66
N TYR A 92 5.51 2.32 -4.84
CA TYR A 92 6.31 2.17 -6.05
C TYR A 92 5.99 3.37 -6.96
N GLU A 93 6.86 4.39 -6.97
CA GLU A 93 6.64 5.61 -7.80
C GLU A 93 6.92 5.34 -9.28
N HIS A 94 7.86 4.45 -9.56
CA HIS A 94 8.24 4.01 -10.90
C HIS A 94 8.13 2.48 -11.04
N PRO A 95 6.91 1.91 -10.92
CA PRO A 95 6.73 0.48 -10.97
C PRO A 95 7.01 -0.07 -12.37
N TYR A 96 7.50 -1.31 -12.45
CA TYR A 96 7.63 -1.99 -13.74
C TYR A 96 6.27 -2.22 -14.40
N ARG A 97 6.28 -2.38 -15.74
CA ARG A 97 5.08 -2.47 -16.57
C ARG A 97 4.06 -3.52 -16.08
N ALA A 98 4.55 -4.67 -15.59
CA ALA A 98 3.69 -5.75 -15.11
C ALA A 98 2.83 -5.35 -13.88
N VAL A 99 3.30 -4.38 -13.09
CA VAL A 99 2.62 -3.89 -11.88
C VAL A 99 2.34 -2.39 -11.97
N ALA A 100 2.19 -1.85 -13.19
CA ALA A 100 1.99 -0.42 -13.43
C ALA A 100 0.76 0.15 -12.71
N LYS A 101 -0.24 -0.68 -12.39
CA LYS A 101 -1.43 -0.29 -11.60
C LYS A 101 -1.09 0.21 -10.20
N LEU A 102 0.06 -0.16 -9.63
CA LEU A 102 0.47 0.27 -8.29
C LEU A 102 1.05 1.70 -8.28
N ARG A 103 1.26 2.31 -9.45
CA ARG A 103 1.72 3.70 -9.53
C ARG A 103 0.73 4.59 -8.77
N ASP A 104 1.26 5.57 -8.04
CA ASP A 104 0.48 6.51 -7.25
C ASP A 104 -0.36 5.86 -6.14
N HIS A 105 -0.01 4.64 -5.71
CA HIS A 105 -0.60 3.98 -4.55
C HIS A 105 0.42 3.78 -3.45
N VAL A 106 -0.06 3.72 -2.20
CA VAL A 106 0.72 3.37 -1.02
C VAL A 106 0.18 2.11 -0.38
N ALA A 107 1.06 1.33 0.23
CA ALA A 107 0.71 0.19 1.06
C ALA A 107 1.29 0.36 2.46
N PHE A 108 0.70 -0.33 3.43
CA PHE A 108 1.03 -0.21 4.85
C PHE A 108 1.45 -1.56 5.40
N TYR A 109 2.35 -1.53 6.37
CA TYR A 109 2.69 -2.71 7.15
C TYR A 109 1.51 -3.08 8.06
N PRO A 110 0.87 -4.26 7.88
CA PRO A 110 -0.34 -4.63 8.61
C PRO A 110 -0.12 -4.78 10.12
N GLU A 111 1.12 -4.99 10.56
CA GLU A 111 1.47 -5.01 11.99
C GLU A 111 1.56 -3.61 12.62
N ARG A 112 1.45 -2.54 11.81
CA ARG A 112 1.62 -1.15 12.25
C ARG A 112 0.34 -0.32 12.16
N VAL A 113 -0.68 -0.80 11.48
CA VAL A 113 -1.96 -0.11 11.27
C VAL A 113 -3.11 -1.12 11.32
N THR A 114 -4.32 -0.64 11.55
CA THR A 114 -5.54 -1.43 11.47
C THR A 114 -6.23 -1.16 10.13
N PHE A 115 -6.52 -2.22 9.39
CA PHE A 115 -7.39 -2.16 8.22
C PHE A 115 -8.84 -2.46 8.63
N VAL A 116 -9.77 -1.63 8.16
CA VAL A 116 -11.21 -1.86 8.30
C VAL A 116 -11.82 -1.88 6.91
N THR A 117 -12.44 -2.99 6.54
CA THR A 117 -13.12 -3.16 5.25
C THR A 117 -14.62 -3.14 5.44
N GLN A 118 -15.34 -2.35 4.65
CA GLN A 118 -16.80 -2.36 4.62
C GLN A 118 -17.25 -2.77 3.23
N ILE A 119 -17.82 -3.97 3.14
CA ILE A 119 -18.43 -4.48 1.91
C ILE A 119 -19.88 -3.98 1.90
N PRO A 120 -20.33 -3.29 0.84
CA PRO A 120 -21.74 -2.93 0.70
C PRO A 120 -22.61 -4.18 0.83
N HIS A 121 -23.67 -4.10 1.63
CA HIS A 121 -24.72 -5.10 1.59
C HIS A 121 -25.60 -4.79 0.38
N ASP A 122 -25.72 -5.77 -0.53
CA ASP A 122 -26.67 -5.74 -1.66
C ASP A 122 -28.12 -5.69 -1.17
#